data_AF-A0A3M1B0B3-F1
#
_entry.id   AF-A0A3M1B0B3-F1
#
_cell.length_a   1.000
_cell.length_b   1.000
_cell.length_c   1.000
_cell.angle_alpha   90.00
_cell.angle_beta   90.00
_cell.angle_gamma   90.00
#
_symmetry.space_group_name_H-M   'P 1'
#
loop_
_entity.id
_entity.type
_entity.pdbx_description
1 polymer ?
#
loop_
_entity_poly.entity_id
_entity_poly.type
_entity_poly.pdbx_seq_one_letter_code
_entity_poly.pdbx_strand_id
1 'polypeptide(L)'
;MVSPSTTTKSAAVAREWRRQVTAVSDVRRLVYNLRPPALDELGLAGALRQSVQAVQGKVTVSVDAPDPMPPLPAAVEVAAYRIAQEAVNNVVKHAGAQTCT
;
A
#
# COMPACT_ATOMS: atom_id res chain seq x y z
N MET A 1 4.94 -35.05 35.11
CA MET A 1 5.98 -34.00 35.14
C MET A 1 6.24 -33.52 33.72
N VAL A 2 5.63 -32.41 33.29
CA VAL A 2 5.99 -31.72 32.03
C VAL A 2 6.71 -30.45 32.45
N SER A 3 7.98 -30.34 32.05
CA SER A 3 8.90 -29.29 32.52
C SER A 3 8.46 -27.87 32.11
N PRO A 4 8.62 -26.85 32.97
CA PRO A 4 8.21 -25.46 32.72
C PRO A 4 9.03 -24.72 31.64
N SER A 5 10.03 -25.37 31.03
CA SER A 5 10.97 -24.75 30.08
C SER A 5 10.38 -24.51 28.68
N THR A 6 9.35 -25.26 28.28
CA THR A 6 8.78 -25.18 26.91
C THR A 6 7.88 -23.95 26.73
N THR A 7 7.11 -23.57 27.75
CA THR A 7 6.15 -22.45 27.70
C THR A 7 6.85 -21.09 27.57
N THR A 8 7.99 -20.91 28.24
CA THR A 8 8.77 -19.66 28.21
C THR A 8 9.46 -19.43 26.86
N LYS A 9 9.94 -20.49 26.21
CA LYS A 9 10.53 -20.42 24.85
C LYS A 9 9.48 -20.01 23.81
N SER A 10 8.30 -20.62 23.83
CA SER A 10 7.23 -20.29 22.87
C SER A 10 6.75 -18.84 23.01
N ALA A 11 6.65 -18.33 24.25
CA ALA A 11 6.31 -16.93 24.50
C ALA A 11 7.40 -15.95 24.00
N ALA A 12 8.68 -16.33 24.05
CA ALA A 12 9.78 -15.52 23.56
C ALA A 12 9.77 -15.42 22.03
N VAL A 13 9.56 -16.54 21.33
CA VAL A 13 9.44 -16.57 19.86
C VAL A 13 8.26 -15.74 19.38
N ALA A 14 7.10 -15.83 20.05
CA ALA A 14 5.93 -15.03 19.70
C ALA A 14 6.13 -13.51 19.91
N ARG A 15 6.91 -13.11 20.92
CA ARG A 15 7.29 -11.69 21.13
C ARG A 15 8.24 -11.20 20.05
N GLU A 16 9.19 -12.03 19.66
CA GLU A 16 10.15 -11.69 18.61
C GLU A 16 9.47 -11.53 17.25
N TRP A 17 8.57 -12.46 16.89
CA TRP A 17 7.74 -12.35 15.70
C TRP A 17 6.91 -11.06 15.69
N ARG A 18 6.26 -10.74 16.82
CA ARG A 18 5.49 -9.48 16.95
C ARG A 18 6.37 -8.24 16.75
N ARG A 19 7.58 -8.21 17.31
CA ARG A 19 8.52 -7.10 17.11
C ARG A 19 8.90 -6.92 15.64
N GLN A 20 9.16 -8.00 14.92
CA GLN A 20 9.48 -7.95 13.49
C GLN A 20 8.31 -7.43 12.67
N VAL A 21 7.09 -7.91 12.94
CA VAL A 21 5.87 -7.44 12.26
C VAL A 21 5.63 -5.94 12.53
N THR A 22 5.79 -5.49 13.77
CA THR A 22 5.67 -4.06 14.13
C THR A 22 6.72 -3.21 13.41
N ALA A 23 7.99 -3.64 13.40
CA ALA A 23 9.06 -2.90 12.73
C ALA A 23 8.81 -2.74 11.21
N VAL A 24 8.35 -3.80 10.54
CA VAL A 24 7.96 -3.72 9.11
C VAL A 24 6.79 -2.75 8.91
N SER A 25 5.79 -2.74 9.80
CA SER A 25 4.67 -1.80 9.74
C SER A 25 5.12 -0.36 9.96
N ASP A 26 6.08 -0.12 10.85
CA ASP A 26 6.61 1.22 11.13
C ASP A 26 7.46 1.75 9.98
N VAL A 27 8.29 0.92 9.36
CA VAL A 27 9.02 1.28 8.14
C VAL A 27 8.04 1.62 7.02
N ARG A 28 6.99 0.81 6.82
CA ARG A 28 5.92 1.12 5.87
C ARG A 28 5.28 2.46 6.19
N ARG A 29 4.93 2.73 7.46
CA ARG A 29 4.36 4.01 7.92
C ARG A 29 5.28 5.21 7.67
N LEU A 30 6.58 5.05 7.84
CA LEU A 30 7.57 6.11 7.58
C LEU A 30 7.71 6.40 6.08
N VAL A 31 7.73 5.37 5.25
CA VAL A 31 7.64 5.51 3.79
C VAL A 31 6.30 6.16 3.41
N TYR A 32 5.22 5.82 4.12
CA TYR A 32 3.94 6.53 4.07
C TYR A 32 3.94 7.91 4.75
N ASN A 33 5.05 8.51 5.15
CA ASN A 33 5.05 9.95 5.48
C ASN A 33 5.79 10.79 4.44
N LEU A 34 6.47 10.12 3.50
CA LEU A 34 7.13 10.77 2.39
C LEU A 34 6.15 10.88 1.21
N ARG A 35 6.24 12.01 0.50
CA ARG A 35 5.59 12.18 -0.79
C ARG A 35 6.22 11.16 -1.75
N PRO A 36 5.44 10.27 -2.39
CA PRO A 36 5.97 9.35 -3.38
C PRO A 36 6.70 10.11 -4.50
N PRO A 37 7.95 9.73 -4.88
CA PRO A 37 8.72 10.42 -5.92
C PRO A 37 7.98 10.51 -7.26
N ALA A 38 7.17 9.50 -7.58
CA ALA A 38 6.32 9.51 -8.78
C ALA A 38 5.34 10.69 -8.82
N LEU A 39 4.89 11.20 -7.66
CA LEU A 39 4.07 12.42 -7.62
C LEU A 39 4.87 13.68 -7.95
N ASP A 40 6.19 13.71 -7.70
CA ASP A 40 7.07 14.83 -8.05
C ASP A 40 7.38 14.82 -9.55
N GLU A 41 7.61 13.62 -10.10
CA GLU A 41 8.03 13.43 -11.49
C GLU A 41 6.85 13.45 -12.49
N LEU A 42 5.70 12.89 -12.11
CA LEU A 42 4.60 12.59 -13.02
C LEU A 42 3.26 13.25 -12.64
N GLY A 43 3.19 13.88 -11.47
CA GLY A 43 1.93 14.34 -10.87
C GLY A 43 0.97 13.19 -10.52
N LEU A 44 -0.19 13.51 -9.94
CA LEU A 44 -1.13 12.50 -9.44
C LEU A 44 -1.61 11.50 -10.52
N ALA A 45 -2.11 11.99 -11.65
CA ALA A 45 -2.64 11.13 -12.71
C ALA A 45 -1.56 10.22 -13.31
N GLY A 46 -0.36 10.76 -13.55
CA GLY A 46 0.78 9.99 -14.07
C GLY A 46 1.27 8.95 -13.07
N ALA A 47 1.40 9.33 -11.79
CA ALA A 47 1.79 8.41 -10.72
C ALA A 47 0.78 7.26 -10.57
N LEU A 48 -0.53 7.53 -10.64
CA LEU A 48 -1.56 6.49 -10.58
C LEU A 48 -1.46 5.54 -11.77
N ARG A 49 -1.38 6.07 -13.00
CA ARG A 49 -1.21 5.27 -14.23
C ARG A 49 0.03 4.38 -14.17
N GLN A 50 1.14 4.89 -13.62
CA GLN A 50 2.35 4.11 -13.40
C GLN A 50 2.13 3.02 -12.34
N SER A 51 1.52 3.36 -11.20
CA SER A 51 1.35 2.42 -10.08
C SER A 51 0.48 1.21 -10.44
N VAL A 52 -0.55 1.40 -11.27
CA VAL A 52 -1.46 0.32 -11.65
C VAL A 52 -0.87 -0.64 -12.69
N GLN A 53 0.26 -0.29 -13.34
CA GLN A 53 0.92 -1.20 -14.29
C GLN A 53 1.34 -2.52 -13.63
N ALA A 54 1.72 -2.49 -12.34
CA ALA A 54 2.14 -3.68 -11.61
C ALA A 54 1.02 -4.71 -11.37
N VAL A 55 -0.25 -4.32 -11.53
CA VAL A 55 -1.41 -5.20 -11.33
C VAL A 55 -2.12 -5.57 -12.64
N GLN A 56 -1.70 -4.99 -13.76
CA GLN A 56 -2.22 -5.35 -15.08
C GLN A 56 -2.04 -6.85 -15.34
N GLY A 57 -3.07 -7.48 -15.90
CA GLY A 57 -3.11 -8.93 -16.15
C GLY A 57 -3.70 -9.76 -15.01
N LYS A 58 -3.78 -9.24 -13.77
CA LYS A 58 -4.65 -9.81 -12.72
C LYS A 58 -6.05 -9.21 -12.77
N VAL A 59 -6.10 -7.89 -12.92
CA VAL A 59 -7.30 -7.08 -13.14
C VAL A 59 -6.91 -6.03 -14.18
N THR A 60 -7.78 -5.76 -15.16
CA THR A 60 -7.58 -4.66 -16.09
C THR A 60 -7.92 -3.35 -15.37
N VAL A 61 -6.93 -2.50 -15.16
CA VAL A 61 -7.11 -1.23 -14.45
C VAL A 61 -6.95 -0.06 -15.41
N SER A 62 -7.93 0.83 -15.49
CA SER A 62 -7.83 2.11 -16.19
C SER A 62 -7.79 3.25 -15.17
N VAL A 63 -7.13 4.36 -15.50
CA VAL A 63 -7.16 5.57 -14.67
C VAL A 63 -7.77 6.68 -15.50
N ASP A 64 -9.02 7.01 -15.18
CA ASP A 64 -9.71 8.16 -15.75
C ASP A 64 -9.45 9.40 -14.89
N ALA A 65 -8.80 10.39 -15.50
CA ALA A 65 -8.41 11.61 -14.82
C ALA A 65 -8.30 12.77 -15.83
N PRO A 66 -8.71 14.00 -15.45
CA PRO A 66 -8.51 15.19 -16.26
C PRO A 66 -7.05 15.39 -16.68
N ASP A 67 -6.84 15.89 -17.90
CA ASP A 67 -5.54 16.30 -18.41
C ASP A 67 -5.64 17.70 -19.06
N PRO A 68 -5.11 18.76 -18.42
CA PRO A 68 -4.34 18.74 -17.18
C PRO A 68 -5.21 18.57 -15.92
N MET A 69 -4.64 17.96 -14.89
CA MET A 69 -5.25 17.93 -13.56
C MET A 69 -5.34 19.35 -12.97
N PRO A 70 -6.44 19.70 -12.28
CA PRO A 70 -6.48 20.93 -11.49
C PRO A 70 -5.42 20.89 -10.38
N PRO A 71 -4.88 22.05 -9.97
CA PRO A 71 -3.90 22.09 -8.88
C PRO A 71 -4.53 21.60 -7.58
N LEU A 72 -3.82 20.72 -6.89
CA LEU A 72 -4.21 20.17 -5.59
C LEU A 72 -3.14 20.49 -4.57
N PRO A 73 -3.49 20.71 -3.28
CA PRO A 73 -2.49 20.76 -2.22
C PRO A 73 -1.71 19.44 -2.17
N ALA A 74 -0.39 19.50 -1.94
CA ALA A 74 0.47 18.31 -1.96
C ALA A 74 -0.02 17.19 -1.00
N ALA A 75 -0.56 17.54 0.16
CA ALA A 75 -1.13 16.57 1.10
C ALA A 75 -2.36 15.84 0.51
N VAL A 76 -3.16 16.53 -0.30
CA VAL A 76 -4.33 15.95 -0.98
C VAL A 76 -3.88 14.99 -2.08
N GLU A 77 -2.84 15.34 -2.85
CA GLU A 77 -2.28 14.42 -3.85
C GLU A 77 -1.74 13.14 -3.23
N VAL A 78 -1.01 13.25 -2.11
CA VAL A 78 -0.48 12.08 -1.39
C VAL A 78 -1.62 11.22 -0.85
N ALA A 79 -2.64 11.83 -0.26
CA ALA A 79 -3.80 11.11 0.27
C ALA A 79 -4.56 10.39 -0.86
N ALA A 80 -4.90 11.11 -1.94
CA ALA A 80 -5.62 10.56 -3.08
C ALA A 80 -4.85 9.40 -3.72
N TYR A 81 -3.54 9.54 -3.91
CA TYR A 81 -2.68 8.50 -4.45
C TYR A 81 -2.76 7.21 -3.63
N ARG A 82 -2.69 7.30 -2.30
CA ARG A 82 -2.74 6.11 -1.44
C ARG A 82 -4.11 5.49 -1.33
N ILE A 83 -5.15 6.31 -1.29
CA ILE A 83 -6.53 5.83 -1.29
C ILE A 83 -6.77 5.01 -2.56
N ALA A 84 -6.37 5.52 -3.72
CA ALA A 84 -6.51 4.81 -4.98
C ALA A 84 -5.66 3.53 -5.02
N GLN A 85 -4.41 3.55 -4.54
CA GLN A 85 -3.58 2.35 -4.43
C GLN A 85 -4.24 1.25 -3.59
N GLU A 86 -4.78 1.62 -2.42
CA GLU A 86 -5.42 0.64 -1.54
C GLU A 86 -6.76 0.15 -2.09
N ALA A 87 -7.52 1.03 -2.77
CA ALA A 87 -8.73 0.64 -3.48
C ALA A 87 -8.43 -0.42 -4.55
N VAL A 88 -7.43 -0.19 -5.41
CA VAL A 88 -6.99 -1.15 -6.43
C VAL A 88 -6.51 -2.45 -5.78
N ASN A 89 -5.72 -2.37 -4.70
CA ASN A 89 -5.28 -3.53 -3.95
C ASN A 89 -6.45 -4.36 -3.41
N ASN A 90 -7.50 -3.71 -2.91
CA ASN A 90 -8.70 -4.36 -2.43
C ASN A 90 -9.49 -5.02 -3.57
N VAL A 91 -9.59 -4.37 -4.73
CA VAL A 91 -10.21 -4.97 -5.92
C VAL A 91 -9.48 -6.25 -6.31
N VAL A 92 -8.15 -6.20 -6.44
CA VAL A 92 -7.31 -7.34 -6.81
C VAL A 92 -7.45 -8.51 -5.83
N LYS A 93 -7.57 -8.23 -4.53
CA LYS A 93 -7.62 -9.28 -3.49
C LYS A 93 -9.03 -9.80 -3.20
N HIS A 94 -10.06 -8.97 -3.35
CA HIS A 94 -11.35 -9.23 -2.71
C HIS A 94 -12.56 -9.06 -3.62
N ALA A 95 -12.49 -8.28 -4.69
CA ALA A 95 -13.69 -7.95 -5.46
C ALA A 95 -14.11 -9.05 -6.45
N GLY A 96 -13.20 -9.94 -6.85
CA GLY A 96 -13.46 -10.89 -7.94
C GLY A 96 -13.75 -10.22 -9.29
N ALA A 97 -13.43 -8.93 -9.42
CA ALA A 97 -13.68 -8.15 -10.62
C ALA A 97 -12.59 -8.39 -11.67
N GLN A 98 -12.98 -8.34 -12.95
CA GLN A 98 -12.04 -8.39 -14.07
C GLN A 98 -11.53 -7.00 -14.47
N THR A 99 -12.26 -5.95 -14.12
CA THR A 99 -11.97 -4.56 -14.46
C THR A 99 -12.08 -3.64 -13.24
N CYS A 100 -11.27 -2.57 -13.24
CA CYS A 100 -11.27 -1.48 -12.27
C CYS A 100 -11.02 -0.15 -12.99
N THR A 101 -11.75 0.90 -12.64
CA THR A 101 -11.58 2.25 -13.22
C THR A 101 -11.50 3.28 -12.11
#